data_AF-A0ABD3QLF4-F1
#
_entry.id   AF-A0ABD3QLF4-F1
#
_cell.length_a   1.000
_cell.length_b   1.000
_cell.length_c   1.000
_cell.angle_alpha   90.00
_cell.angle_beta   90.00
_cell.angle_gamma   90.00
#
_symmetry.space_group_name_H-M   'P 1'
#
loop_
_entity.id
_entity.type
_entity.pdbx_description
1 polymer ?
#
loop_
_entity_poly.entity_id
_entity_poly.type
_entity_poly.pdbx_seq_one_letter_code
_entity_poly.pdbx_strand_id
1 'polypeptide(L)' 'MYGLGAGIMSKNIYRALGLANQIRAGRVWINSYDDFSVQAPFGGYKASGHGREKGKEMLDNYLETKCVFVPLDGQKC' A
#
# COMPACT_ATOMS: atom_id res chain seq x y z
N MET A 1 -4.83 -18.40 3.85
CA MET A 1 -5.12 -17.34 4.85
C MET A 1 -5.07 -15.98 4.14
N TYR A 2 -6.03 -15.10 4.42
CA TYR A 2 -6.24 -13.82 3.70
C TYR A 2 -5.80 -12.61 4.53
N GLY A 3 -5.85 -11.40 3.94
CA GLY A 3 -5.46 -10.15 4.58
C GLY A 3 -5.80 -8.89 3.75
N LEU A 4 -7.05 -8.74 3.32
CA LEU A 4 -7.47 -7.60 2.50
C LEU A 4 -7.72 -6.34 3.35
N GLY A 5 -8.61 -6.44 4.33
CA GLY A 5 -8.96 -5.35 5.25
C GLY A 5 -9.28 -5.86 6.65
N ALA A 6 -9.22 -4.97 7.64
CA ALA A 6 -9.61 -5.24 9.02
C ALA A 6 -10.28 -4.01 9.65
N GLY A 7 -11.29 -4.22 10.49
CA GLY A 7 -11.94 -3.16 11.28
C GLY A 7 -11.64 -3.32 12.76
N ILE A 8 -11.31 -2.21 13.43
CA ILE A 8 -11.07 -2.15 14.88
C ILE A 8 -12.08 -1.16 15.46
N MET A 9 -12.91 -1.62 16.41
CA MET A 9 -13.82 -0.76 17.16
C MET A 9 -13.34 -0.66 18.61
N SER A 10 -12.92 0.53 19.03
CA SER A 10 -12.44 0.75 20.40
C SER A 10 -12.58 2.20 20.84
N LYS A 11 -12.92 2.40 22.11
CA LYS A 11 -12.88 3.72 22.76
C LYS A 11 -11.46 4.19 23.05
N ASN A 12 -10.48 3.28 23.15
CA ASN A 12 -9.08 3.62 23.41
C ASN A 12 -8.29 3.64 22.09
N ILE A 13 -7.97 4.84 21.62
CA ILE A 13 -7.29 5.04 20.33
C ILE A 13 -5.85 4.48 20.32
N TYR A 14 -5.12 4.56 21.44
CA TYR A 14 -3.75 4.05 21.53
C TYR A 14 -3.70 2.53 21.38
N ARG A 15 -4.65 1.82 22.01
CA ARG A 15 -4.77 0.37 21.83
C ARG A 15 -5.19 0.01 20.41
N ALA A 16 -6.11 0.77 19.81
CA ALA A 16 -6.54 0.54 18.44
C ALA A 16 -5.38 0.74 17.44
N LEU A 17 -4.59 1.79 17.59
CA LEU A 17 -3.41 2.06 16.76
C LEU A 17 -2.32 0.99 16.96
N GLY A 18 -2.06 0.58 18.21
CA GLY A 18 -1.13 -0.49 18.51
C GLY A 18 -1.53 -1.83 17.88
N LEU A 19 -2.83 -2.13 17.87
CA LEU A 19 -3.36 -3.31 17.20
C LEU A 19 -3.31 -3.18 15.67
N ALA A 20 -3.66 -2.01 15.12
CA ALA A 20 -3.62 -1.75 13.68
C ALA A 20 -2.23 -2.01 13.08
N ASN A 21 -1.16 -1.63 13.79
CA ASN A 21 0.22 -1.88 13.35
C ASN A 21 0.63 -3.36 13.37
N GLN A 22 -0.06 -4.20 14.15
CA GLN A 22 0.25 -5.64 14.25
C GLN A 22 -0.55 -6.48 13.24
N ILE A 23 -1.68 -5.96 12.76
CA ILE A 23 -2.54 -6.67 11.80
C ILE A 23 -1.88 -6.67 10.42
N ARG A 24 -1.66 -7.86 9.85
CA ARG A 24 -1.18 -8.01 8.46
C ARG A 24 -2.36 -7.96 7.49
N ALA A 25 -2.87 -6.76 7.24
CA ALA A 25 -3.94 -6.49 6.28
C ALA A 25 -3.63 -5.24 5.44
N GLY A 26 -4.23 -5.18 4.25
CA GLY A 26 -4.07 -4.10 3.28
C GLY A 26 -4.57 -2.74 3.76
N ARG A 27 -5.68 -2.77 4.50
CA ARG A 27 -6.34 -1.61 5.07
C ARG A 27 -6.79 -1.95 6.49
N VAL A 28 -6.62 -1.01 7.42
CA VAL A 28 -7.19 -1.12 8.76
C VAL A 28 -8.04 0.12 9.02
N TRP A 29 -9.32 -0.08 9.33
CA TRP A 29 -10.23 1.00 9.73
C TRP A 29 -10.36 0.99 11.26
N ILE A 30 -10.27 2.17 11.88
CA ILE A 30 -10.47 2.34 13.33
C ILE A 30 -11.73 3.18 13.54
N ASN A 31 -12.72 2.62 14.24
CA ASN A 31 -14.01 3.23 14.51
C ASN A 31 -14.80 3.67 13.27
N SER A 32 -14.43 3.15 12.11
CA SER A 32 -15.16 3.25 10.85
C SER A 32 -15.01 1.93 10.08
N TYR A 33 -15.77 1.76 9.01
CA TYR A 33 -15.70 0.54 8.21
C TYR A 33 -16.08 0.83 6.75
N ASP A 34 -15.36 0.21 5.82
CA ASP A 34 -15.60 0.30 4.38
C ASP A 34 -15.48 1.73 3.80
N ASP A 35 -14.74 2.61 4.48
CA ASP A 35 -14.42 3.93 3.94
C ASP A 35 -13.30 3.83 2.90
N PHE A 36 -13.57 4.37 1.71
CA PHE A 36 -12.61 4.43 0.62
C PHE A 36 -12.35 5.86 0.18
N SER A 37 -11.07 6.17 -0.02
CA SER A 37 -10.63 7.36 -0.74
C SER A 37 -9.94 6.94 -2.02
N VAL A 38 -10.10 7.72 -3.09
CA VAL A 38 -9.40 7.53 -4.37
C VAL A 38 -7.89 7.79 -4.21
N GLN A 39 -7.52 8.60 -3.23
CA GLN A 39 -6.12 8.96 -2.96
C GLN A 39 -5.41 7.90 -2.11
N ALA A 40 -6.16 7.09 -1.35
CA ALA A 40 -5.60 6.07 -0.48
C ALA A 40 -5.44 4.74 -1.23
N PRO A 41 -4.25 4.11 -1.21
CA PRO A 41 -4.03 2.85 -1.88
C PRO A 41 -4.92 1.73 -1.30
N PHE A 42 -5.25 0.77 -2.14
CA PHE A 42 -6.05 -0.41 -1.84
C PHE A 42 -5.34 -1.66 -2.33
N GLY A 43 -5.28 -2.70 -1.53
CA GLY A 43 -4.67 -3.97 -1.94
C GLY A 43 -4.34 -4.82 -0.73
N GLY A 44 -4.38 -6.14 -0.90
CA GLY A 44 -4.28 -7.08 0.22
C GLY A 44 -2.86 -7.49 0.60
N TYR A 45 -2.81 -8.37 1.60
CA TYR A 45 -1.66 -9.17 1.99
C TYR A 45 -1.99 -10.66 1.83
N LYS A 46 -0.95 -11.52 1.76
CA LYS A 46 -1.09 -12.98 1.68
C LYS A 46 -1.90 -13.40 0.45
N ALA A 47 -2.86 -14.31 0.62
CA ALA A 47 -3.72 -14.79 -0.46
C ALA A 47 -4.75 -13.75 -0.96
N SER A 48 -4.79 -12.54 -0.37
CA SER A 48 -5.65 -11.45 -0.86
C SER A 48 -5.04 -10.66 -2.02
N GLY A 49 -3.90 -11.11 -2.55
CA GLY A 49 -3.27 -10.53 -3.74
C GLY A 49 -1.97 -9.79 -3.45
N HIS A 50 -1.36 -9.31 -4.53
CA HIS A 50 -0.12 -8.53 -4.55
C HIS A 50 -0.35 -7.22 -5.32
N GLY A 51 0.43 -6.19 -4.99
CA GLY A 51 0.29 -4.85 -5.57
C GLY A 51 -0.73 -3.97 -4.85
N ARG A 52 -0.95 -2.78 -5.43
CA ARG A 52 -1.86 -1.75 -4.93
C ARG A 52 -2.61 -1.11 -6.09
N GLU A 53 -3.90 -0.90 -5.89
CA GLU A 53 -4.79 -0.09 -6.71
C GLU A 53 -5.05 1.26 -6.02
N LYS A 54 -5.50 2.26 -6.76
CA LYS A 54 -5.69 3.66 -6.31
C LYS A 54 -4.40 4.30 -5.79
N GLY A 55 -4.50 5.58 -5.41
CA GLY A 55 -3.35 6.35 -4.95
C GLY A 55 -2.27 6.50 -6.02
N LYS A 56 -1.08 6.92 -5.58
CA LYS A 56 0.08 7.07 -6.46
C LYS A 56 0.69 5.71 -6.81
N GLU A 57 0.59 4.77 -5.88
CA GLU A 57 1.15 3.42 -5.96
C GLU A 57 0.56 2.63 -7.13
N MET A 58 -0.69 2.90 -7.52
CA MET A 58 -1.29 2.27 -8.71
C MET A 58 -0.61 2.70 -10.00
N LEU A 59 -0.07 3.92 -10.10
CA LEU A 59 0.57 4.40 -11.33
C LEU A 59 1.77 3.53 -11.71
N ASP A 60 2.52 3.05 -10.72
CA ASP A 60 3.68 2.18 -10.94
C ASP A 60 3.28 0.83 -11.59
N ASN A 61 2.01 0.41 -11.48
CA ASN A 61 1.52 -0.79 -12.16
C ASN A 61 1.23 -0.57 -13.66
N TYR A 62 1.15 0.69 -14.11
CA TYR A 62 0.87 1.07 -15.50
C TYR A 62 2.07 1.74 -16.17
N LEU A 63 3.20 1.84 -15.47
CA LEU A 63 4.41 2.51 -15.94
C LEU A 63 5.59 1.54 -15.97
N GLU A 64 6.32 1.56 -17.08
CA GLU A 64 7.46 0.69 -17.29
C GLU A 64 8.74 1.52 -17.24
N THR A 65 9.62 1.20 -16.29
CA THR A 65 10.90 1.89 -16.15
C THR A 65 11.89 1.38 -17.19
N LYS A 66 12.38 2.26 -18.06
CA LYS A 66 13.44 1.97 -19.03
C LYS A 66 14.72 2.71 -18.65
N CYS A 67 15.81 1.96 -18.44
CA CYS A 67 17.13 2.53 -18.21
C CYS A 67 17.91 2.59 -19.53
N VAL A 68 18.42 3.77 -19.90
CA VAL A 68 19.19 4.00 -21.13
C VAL A 68 20.50 4.68 -20.76
N PHE A 69 21.62 4.10 -21.16
CA PHE A 69 22.94 4.68 -21.00
C PHE A 69 23.46 5.14 -22.35
N VAL A 70 24.01 6.34 -22.39
CA VAL A 70 24.71 6.88 -23.56
C VAL A 70 26.12 7.27 -23.11
N PRO A 71 27.18 6.71 -23.71
CA PRO A 71 28.53 7.17 -23.42
C PRO A 71 28.71 8.59 -23.94
N LEU A 72 29.25 9.48 -23.11
CA LEU A 72 29.73 10.78 -23.57
C LEU A 72 31.14 10.60 -24.12
N ASP A 73 31.34 11.02 -25.37
CA ASP A 73 32.60 10.79 -26.08
C ASP A 73 33.76 11.49 -25.34
N GLY A 74 34.81 10.74 -25.03
CA GLY A 74 36.03 11.25 -24.39
C GLY A 74 36.09 11.20 -22.85
N GLN A 75 35.06 10.78 -22.12
CA GLN A 75 35.19 10.55 -20.67
C GLN A 75 35.59 9.10 -20.36
N LYS A 76 36.90 8.89 -20.17
CA LYS A 76 37.37 7.76 -19.35
C LYS A 76 37.14 8.13 -17.88
N CYS A 77 36.61 7.17 -17.12
CA CYS A 77 36.43 7.27 -15.67
C CYS A 77 37.70 7.72 -14.96
#